data_AF-A0A7X0E005-F1
#
_entry.id   AF-A0A7X0E005-F1
#
_cell.length_a   1.000
_cell.length_b   1.000
_cell.length_c   1.000
_cell.angle_alpha   90.00
_cell.angle_beta   90.00
_cell.angle_gamma   90.00
#
_symmetry.space_group_name_H-M   'P 1'
#
loop_
_entity.id
_entity.type
_entity.pdbx_description
1 polymer ?
#
loop_
_entity_poly.entity_id
_entity_poly.type
_entity_poly.pdbx_seq_one_letter_code
_entity_poly.pdbx_strand_id
1 'polypeptide(L)'
;MTTLKKWTALFFISACICMSISLSYFYFKAKNKNRSYQFKGKVDSVSYTIKGDAYVFIHGVKYYLSDNDWDFDHNRIIVGDSLIKKRNSMIVKLIKTDGSVVIEGKD
;
A
#
# COMPACT_ATOMS: atom_id res chain seq x y z
N MET A 1 -21.91 -4.20 43.35
CA MET A 1 -20.66 -4.35 42.56
C MET A 1 -20.89 -4.97 41.17
N THR A 2 -22.07 -4.77 40.56
CA THR A 2 -22.49 -5.45 39.32
C THR A 2 -22.80 -4.48 38.17
N THR A 3 -23.23 -3.24 38.48
CA THR A 3 -23.55 -2.21 37.48
C THR A 3 -22.30 -1.57 36.89
N LEU A 4 -21.33 -1.17 37.72
CA LEU A 4 -20.06 -0.57 37.25
C LEU A 4 -19.30 -1.52 36.29
N LYS A 5 -19.28 -2.83 36.61
CA LYS A 5 -18.66 -3.87 35.75
C LYS A 5 -19.36 -4.03 34.39
N LYS A 6 -20.67 -3.81 34.32
CA LYS A 6 -21.45 -3.85 33.06
C LYS A 6 -21.15 -2.65 32.17
N TRP A 7 -21.09 -1.44 32.75
CA TRP A 7 -20.73 -0.23 32.02
C TRP A 7 -19.30 -0.25 31.50
N THR A 8 -18.35 -0.76 32.28
CA THR A 8 -16.98 -0.95 31.80
C THR A 8 -16.93 -1.96 30.65
N ALA A 9 -17.66 -3.08 30.73
CA ALA A 9 -17.71 -4.05 29.64
C ALA A 9 -18.33 -3.46 28.36
N LEU A 10 -19.43 -2.71 28.48
CA LEU A 10 -20.06 -2.02 27.35
C LEU A 10 -19.14 -0.98 26.71
N PHE A 11 -18.36 -0.25 27.51
CA PHE A 11 -17.36 0.69 27.00
C PHE A 11 -16.31 -0.03 26.14
N PHE A 12 -15.73 -1.14 26.61
CA PHE A 12 -14.74 -1.89 25.83
C PHE A 12 -15.33 -2.49 24.55
N ILE A 13 -16.56 -3.01 24.60
CA ILE A 13 -17.26 -3.51 23.41
C ILE A 13 -17.43 -2.38 22.39
N SER A 14 -17.91 -1.22 22.83
CA SER A 14 -18.07 -0.04 21.97
C SER A 14 -16.73 0.43 21.38
N ALA A 15 -15.67 0.49 22.19
CA ALA A 15 -14.34 0.85 21.73
C ALA A 15 -13.80 -0.11 20.66
N CYS A 16 -13.98 -1.42 20.85
CA CYS A 16 -13.59 -2.44 19.86
C CYS A 16 -14.34 -2.29 18.53
N ILE A 17 -15.64 -1.98 18.59
CA ILE A 17 -16.46 -1.74 17.39
C ILE A 17 -15.96 -0.48 16.66
N CYS A 18 -15.78 0.63 17.37
CA CYS A 18 -15.26 1.88 16.81
C CYS A 18 -13.87 1.69 16.18
N MET A 19 -12.99 0.91 16.82
CA MET A 19 -11.67 0.60 16.30
C MET A 19 -11.75 -0.23 15.01
N SER A 20 -12.63 -1.23 14.96
CA SER A 20 -12.83 -2.09 13.79
C SER A 20 -13.35 -1.31 12.58
N ILE A 21 -14.30 -0.41 12.80
CA ILE A 21 -14.85 0.48 11.76
C ILE A 21 -13.76 1.43 11.25
N SER A 22 -12.99 2.03 12.16
CA SER A 22 -11.91 2.95 11.82
C SER A 22 -10.83 2.27 10.98
N LEU A 23 -10.37 1.08 11.40
CA LEU A 23 -9.40 0.28 10.65
C LEU A 23 -9.90 -0.04 9.24
N SER A 24 -11.16 -0.47 9.11
CA SER A 24 -11.78 -0.76 7.82
C SER A 24 -11.81 0.48 6.92
N TYR A 25 -12.23 1.64 7.46
CA TYR A 25 -12.25 2.90 6.72
C TYR A 25 -10.87 3.30 6.20
N PHE A 26 -9.83 3.25 7.06
CA PHE A 26 -8.47 3.59 6.65
C PHE A 26 -7.93 2.62 5.59
N TYR A 27 -8.23 1.33 5.72
CA TYR A 27 -7.86 0.32 4.72
C TYR A 27 -8.48 0.64 3.34
N PHE A 28 -9.79 0.86 3.26
CA PHE A 28 -10.45 1.21 2.00
C PHE A 28 -9.98 2.54 1.42
N LYS A 29 -9.72 3.53 2.28
CA LYS A 29 -9.18 4.83 1.87
C LYS A 29 -7.80 4.69 1.22
N ALA A 30 -6.91 3.88 1.82
CA ALA A 30 -5.59 3.59 1.26
C ALA A 30 -5.69 2.84 -0.08
N LYS A 31 -6.51 1.78 -0.14
CA LYS A 31 -6.75 1.00 -1.36
C LYS A 31 -7.30 1.87 -2.50
N ASN A 32 -8.24 2.78 -2.20
CA ASN A 32 -8.78 3.71 -3.21
C ASN A 32 -7.73 4.72 -3.70
N LYS A 33 -6.86 5.20 -2.81
CA LYS A 33 -5.73 6.04 -3.22
C LYS A 33 -4.81 5.28 -4.17
N ASN A 34 -4.49 4.02 -3.87
CA ASN A 34 -3.69 3.14 -4.72
C ASN A 34 -4.35 2.89 -6.08
N ARG A 35 -5.68 2.69 -6.14
CA ARG A 35 -6.43 2.58 -7.41
C ARG A 35 -6.38 3.86 -8.25
N SER A 36 -6.31 5.04 -7.64
CA SER A 36 -6.49 6.32 -8.33
C SER A 36 -5.36 6.71 -9.29
N TYR A 37 -4.12 6.30 -9.00
CA TYR A 37 -2.95 6.68 -9.80
C TYR A 37 -2.53 5.59 -10.79
N GLN A 38 -1.86 6.06 -11.85
CA GLN A 38 -1.29 5.25 -12.92
C GLN A 38 0.14 5.72 -13.17
N PHE A 39 0.99 4.82 -13.63
CA PHE A 39 2.33 5.16 -14.09
C PHE A 39 2.80 4.15 -15.14
N LYS A 40 3.67 4.61 -16.03
CA LYS A 40 4.39 3.78 -17.00
C LYS A 40 5.71 4.47 -17.32
N GLY A 41 6.81 3.85 -16.94
CA GLY A 41 8.13 4.41 -17.22
C GLY A 41 9.23 3.72 -16.46
N LYS A 42 10.46 4.19 -16.69
CA LYS A 42 11.63 3.80 -15.92
C LYS A 42 11.63 4.48 -14.56
N VAL A 43 12.20 3.81 -13.56
CA VAL A 43 12.43 4.35 -12.23
C VAL A 43 13.64 5.28 -12.30
N ASP A 44 13.42 6.56 -12.04
CA ASP A 44 14.45 7.60 -11.97
C ASP A 44 15.23 7.49 -10.66
N SER A 45 14.51 7.27 -9.55
CA SER A 45 15.06 7.06 -8.23
C SER A 45 14.09 6.28 -7.34
N VAL A 46 14.62 5.65 -6.30
CA VAL A 46 13.85 4.89 -5.30
C VAL A 46 14.31 5.27 -3.90
N SER A 47 13.37 5.38 -2.97
CA SER A 47 13.66 5.60 -1.56
C SER A 47 12.79 4.68 -0.71
N TYR A 48 13.39 4.04 0.28
CA TYR A 48 12.69 3.16 1.21
C TYR A 48 12.53 3.82 2.57
N THR A 49 11.39 3.63 3.23
CA THR A 49 11.21 4.05 4.63
C THR A 49 11.99 3.14 5.58
N ILE A 50 12.11 3.54 6.85
CA ILE A 50 12.65 2.68 7.93
C ILE A 50 11.87 1.35 8.03
N LYS A 51 10.58 1.34 7.64
CA LYS A 51 9.72 0.16 7.64
C LYS A 51 9.84 -0.69 6.36
N GLY A 52 10.62 -0.24 5.38
CA GLY A 52 10.82 -0.93 4.12
C GLY A 52 9.88 -0.49 2.99
N ASP A 53 8.95 0.45 3.24
CA ASP A 53 7.99 0.86 2.20
C ASP A 53 8.69 1.59 1.04
N ALA A 54 8.38 1.21 -0.19
CA ALA A 54 8.98 1.78 -1.38
C ALA A 54 8.28 3.06 -1.85
N TYR A 55 9.08 4.11 -2.12
CA TYR A 55 8.68 5.24 -2.95
C TYR A 55 9.51 5.24 -4.22
N VAL A 56 8.85 5.35 -5.37
CA VAL A 56 9.49 5.40 -6.68
C VAL A 56 9.22 6.74 -7.36
N PHE A 57 10.21 7.24 -8.08
CA PHE A 57 10.09 8.41 -8.92
C PHE A 57 10.08 7.96 -10.38
N ILE A 58 9.04 8.33 -11.13
CA ILE A 58 8.90 8.02 -12.55
C ILE A 58 8.53 9.32 -13.27
N HIS A 59 9.38 9.75 -14.20
CA HIS A 59 9.29 11.06 -14.86
C HIS A 59 9.19 12.21 -13.85
N GLY A 60 9.97 12.14 -12.77
CA GLY A 60 9.98 13.15 -11.69
C GLY A 60 8.76 13.15 -10.76
N VAL A 61 7.77 12.28 -10.97
CA VAL A 61 6.58 12.16 -10.10
C VAL A 61 6.80 11.07 -9.05
N LYS A 62 6.57 11.41 -7.77
CA LYS A 62 6.69 10.48 -6.64
C LYS A 62 5.44 9.62 -6.50
N TYR A 63 5.62 8.30 -6.51
CA TYR A 63 4.59 7.30 -6.23
C TYR A 63 4.95 6.51 -4.99
N TYR A 64 3.94 6.24 -4.17
CA TYR A 64 4.08 5.37 -3.00
C TYR A 64 3.62 3.96 -3.39
N LEU A 65 4.46 2.97 -3.19
CA LEU A 65 4.17 1.56 -3.46
C LEU A 65 4.04 0.83 -2.13
N SER A 66 2.90 1.01 -1.47
CA SER A 66 2.57 0.28 -0.25
C SER A 66 1.14 -0.19 -0.36
N ASP A 67 1.01 -1.50 -0.49
CA ASP A 67 -0.25 -2.22 -0.43
C ASP A 67 0.03 -3.63 0.11
N ASN A 68 -0.91 -4.21 0.84
CA ASN A 68 -0.73 -5.55 1.41
C ASN A 68 -0.57 -6.64 0.35
N ASP A 69 -1.07 -6.39 -0.87
CA ASP A 69 -0.95 -7.31 -2.01
C ASP A 69 0.31 -7.06 -2.86
N TRP A 70 1.22 -6.18 -2.42
CA TRP A 70 2.45 -5.84 -3.13
C TRP A 70 3.69 -6.22 -2.33
N ASP A 71 4.54 -7.08 -2.89
CA ASP A 71 5.84 -7.43 -2.30
C ASP A 71 7.00 -6.71 -3.03
N PHE A 72 7.05 -5.38 -2.88
CA PHE A 72 8.11 -4.51 -3.42
C PHE A 72 9.11 -4.03 -2.37
N ASP A 73 8.96 -4.48 -1.13
CA ASP A 73 9.82 -4.05 -0.02
C ASP A 73 11.25 -4.59 -0.17
N HIS A 74 12.16 -4.04 0.65
CA HIS A 74 13.55 -4.55 0.80
C HIS A 74 14.40 -4.48 -0.49
N ASN A 75 14.51 -3.31 -1.12
CA ASN A 75 15.40 -3.06 -2.27
C ASN A 75 15.08 -3.87 -3.53
N ARG A 76 13.85 -4.37 -3.67
CA ARG A 76 13.44 -5.10 -4.87
C ARG A 76 13.31 -4.21 -6.10
N ILE A 77 13.14 -2.92 -5.96
CA ILE A 77 13.10 -1.99 -7.10
C ILE A 77 14.41 -1.22 -7.13
N ILE A 78 15.06 -1.21 -8.30
CA ILE A 78 16.29 -0.45 -8.54
C ILE A 78 16.08 0.60 -9.63
N VAL A 79 16.98 1.59 -9.65
CA VAL A 79 17.00 2.61 -10.71
C VAL A 79 17.18 1.94 -12.07
N GLY A 80 16.38 2.37 -13.05
CA GLY A 80 16.38 1.81 -14.40
C GLY A 80 15.38 0.67 -14.63
N ASP A 81 14.85 0.05 -13.58
CA ASP A 81 13.70 -0.86 -13.69
C ASP A 81 12.51 -0.12 -14.32
N SER A 82 11.64 -0.84 -15.05
CA SER A 82 10.42 -0.27 -15.60
C SER A 82 9.20 -0.72 -14.81
N LEU A 83 8.36 0.24 -14.44
CA LEU A 83 7.13 0.00 -13.68
C LEU A 83 5.91 0.41 -14.49
N ILE A 84 4.88 -0.42 -14.45
CA ILE A 84 3.62 -0.20 -15.15
C ILE A 84 2.45 -0.50 -14.21
N LYS A 85 1.59 0.49 -14.02
CA LYS A 85 0.33 0.35 -13.29
C LYS A 85 -0.77 1.12 -14.01
N LYS A 86 -1.91 0.47 -14.22
CA LYS A 86 -3.10 1.09 -14.81
C LYS A 86 -3.96 1.76 -13.74
N ARG A 87 -4.66 2.82 -14.14
CA ARG A 87 -5.69 3.44 -13.31
C ARG A 87 -6.78 2.42 -13.00
N ASN A 88 -7.34 2.47 -11.79
CA ASN A 88 -8.38 1.56 -11.29
C ASN A 88 -7.98 0.08 -11.18
N SER A 89 -6.70 -0.26 -11.36
CA SER A 89 -6.18 -1.60 -11.11
C SER A 89 -5.18 -1.57 -9.97
N MET A 90 -5.16 -2.64 -9.19
CA MET A 90 -4.15 -2.88 -8.17
C MET A 90 -2.96 -3.66 -8.70
N ILE A 91 -3.00 -4.11 -9.95
CA ILE A 91 -1.90 -4.86 -10.57
C ILE A 91 -0.76 -3.90 -10.93
N VAL A 92 0.43 -4.23 -10.45
CA VAL A 92 1.67 -3.53 -10.77
C VAL A 92 2.62 -4.52 -11.45
N LYS A 93 3.08 -4.15 -12.64
CA LYS A 93 4.09 -4.91 -13.38
C LYS A 93 5.44 -4.24 -13.22
N LEU A 94 6.40 -4.98 -12.68
CA LEU A 94 7.80 -4.63 -12.60
C LEU A 94 8.56 -5.40 -13.70
N ILE A 95 9.34 -4.67 -14.49
CA ILE A 95 10.23 -5.22 -15.50
C ILE A 95 11.65 -4.82 -15.10
N LYS A 96 12.45 -5.80 -14.76
CA LYS A 96 13.83 -5.61 -14.32
C LYS A 96 14.71 -5.22 -15.50
N THR A 97 15.84 -4.60 -15.18
CA THR A 97 16.88 -4.28 -16.17
C THR A 97 17.43 -5.50 -16.90
N ASP A 98 17.43 -6.69 -16.27
CA ASP A 98 17.79 -7.97 -16.88
C ASP A 98 16.69 -8.58 -17.78
N GLY A 99 15.53 -7.92 -17.87
CA GLY A 99 14.37 -8.35 -18.65
C GLY A 99 13.41 -9.27 -17.91
N SER A 100 13.71 -9.69 -16.67
CA SER A 100 12.78 -10.46 -15.85
C SER A 100 11.54 -9.64 -15.48
N VAL A 101 10.41 -10.34 -15.31
CA VAL A 101 9.11 -9.70 -15.09
C VAL A 101 8.50 -10.22 -13.80
N VAL A 102 8.10 -9.30 -12.93
CA VAL A 102 7.37 -9.56 -11.69
C VAL A 102 6.01 -8.86 -11.77
N ILE A 103 4.95 -9.56 -11.36
CA ILE A 103 3.59 -9.03 -11.34
C ILE A 103 3.09 -9.15 -9.90
N GLU A 104 2.77 -8.01 -9.30
CA GLU A 104 2.24 -7.92 -7.94
C GLU A 104 0.81 -7.37 -7.95
N GLY A 105 0.03 -7.71 -6.94
CA GLY A 105 -1.33 -7.22 -6.75
C GLY A 105 -2.45 -8.15 -7.26
N LYS A 106 -3.66 -7.91 -6.76
CA LYS A 106 -4.90 -8.59 -7.13
C LYS A 106 -6.03 -7.57 -7.23
N ASP A 107 -6.94 -7.75 -8.19
CA ASP A 107 -8.09 -6.85 -8.38
C ASP A 107 -9.28 -7.19 -7.46
#